data_AF-A0A8D8B990-F1
#
_entry.id   AF-A0A8D8B990-F1
#
_cell.length_a   1.000
_cell.length_b   1.000
_cell.length_c   1.000
_cell.angle_alpha   90.00
_cell.angle_beta   90.00
_cell.angle_gamma   90.00
#
_symmetry.space_group_name_H-M   'P 1'
#
loop_
_entity.id
_entity.type
_entity.pdbx_description
1 polymer ?
#
loop_
_entity_poly.entity_id
_entity_poly.type
_entity_poly.pdbx_seq_one_letter_code
_entity_poly.pdbx_strand_id
1 'polypeptide(L)'
;SHSINRFNQDVVGSLFNIVWSADGTQVTAGTSTGTILFGHIIERELRNRNLKAVTAGRKTILLHDIVARTKDTLDFSERIIKWELGYGHLVVATSHQVHIFNENYINTPIIVDGRAEIK
;
A
#
# COMPACT_ATOMS: atom_id res chain seq x y z
N SER A 1 6.94 -3.83 13.22
CA SER A 1 8.15 -3.92 12.40
C SER A 1 8.75 -2.52 12.31
N HIS A 2 10.04 -2.34 12.55
CA HIS A 2 10.74 -1.07 12.34
C HIS A 2 11.88 -1.34 11.38
N SER A 3 11.96 -0.59 10.28
CA SER A 3 13.10 -0.63 9.35
C SER A 3 13.80 0.73 9.39
N ILE A 4 15.12 0.72 9.46
CA ILE A 4 15.95 1.93 9.40
C ILE A 4 16.60 2.00 8.02
N ASN A 5 16.23 3.01 7.24
CA ASN A 5 16.84 3.29 5.95
C ASN A 5 17.65 4.56 6.07
N ARG A 6 18.91 4.53 5.63
CA ARG A 6 19.71 5.75 5.48
C ARG A 6 19.37 6.40 4.16
N PHE A 7 19.20 7.72 4.18
CA PHE A 7 19.04 8.49 2.95
C PHE A 7 20.38 8.48 2.19
N ASN A 8 20.31 8.44 0.86
CA ASN A 8 21.51 8.51 0.00
C ASN A 8 22.22 9.86 0.05
N GLN A 9 21.60 10.89 0.64
CA GLN A 9 22.20 12.22 0.77
C GLN A 9 22.96 12.35 2.09
N ASP A 10 24.21 12.80 2.02
CA ASP A 10 25.15 12.81 3.14
C ASP A 10 24.66 13.56 4.38
N VAL A 11 23.84 14.61 4.21
CA VAL A 11 23.24 15.37 5.32
C VAL A 11 21.84 15.86 4.97
N VAL A 12 20.82 15.28 5.60
CA VAL A 12 19.43 15.78 5.54
C VAL A 12 19.12 16.82 6.62
N GLY A 13 19.94 16.93 7.68
CA GLY A 13 19.72 17.89 8.76
C GLY A 13 18.50 17.56 9.62
N SER A 14 17.98 18.57 10.34
CA SER A 14 16.82 18.42 11.23
C SER A 14 15.51 18.48 10.44
N LEU A 15 14.48 17.73 10.88
CA LEU A 15 13.14 17.82 10.32
C LEU A 15 12.35 18.92 11.04
N PHE A 16 11.77 19.86 10.30
CA PHE A 16 10.99 20.97 10.88
C PHE A 16 9.49 20.78 10.80
N ASN A 17 9.00 20.22 9.69
CA ASN A 17 7.58 20.03 9.46
C ASN A 17 7.34 18.68 8.80
N ILE A 18 6.31 17.97 9.24
CA ILE A 18 5.91 16.64 8.76
C ILE A 18 4.42 16.69 8.48
N VAL A 19 4.03 16.38 7.24
CA VAL A 19 2.64 16.38 6.79
C VAL A 19 2.27 15.04 6.14
N TRP A 20 1.07 14.55 6.43
CA TRP A 20 0.52 13.35 5.83
C TRP A 20 -0.37 13.70 4.63
N SER A 21 -0.41 12.82 3.64
CA SER A 21 -1.45 12.87 2.61
C SER A 21 -2.83 12.65 3.23
N ALA A 22 -3.88 13.18 2.61
CA ALA A 22 -5.25 13.03 3.10
C ALA A 22 -5.69 11.56 3.24
N ASP A 23 -5.13 10.66 2.43
CA ASP A 23 -5.38 9.23 2.49
C ASP A 23 -4.48 8.46 3.47
N GLY A 24 -3.54 9.13 4.13
CA GLY A 24 -2.62 8.52 5.10
C GLY A 24 -1.57 7.57 4.51
N THR A 25 -1.46 7.47 3.17
CA THR A 25 -0.52 6.55 2.52
C THR A 25 0.89 7.12 2.36
N GLN A 26 1.04 8.44 2.41
CA GLN A 26 2.29 9.16 2.18
C GLN A 26 2.54 10.19 3.27
N VAL A 27 3.83 10.42 3.52
CA VAL A 27 4.30 11.44 4.46
C VAL A 27 5.39 12.25 3.77
N THR A 28 5.37 13.56 3.99
CA THR A 28 6.39 14.47 3.47
C THR A 28 6.98 15.27 4.63
N ALA A 29 8.29 15.48 4.61
CA ALA A 29 8.97 16.28 5.63
C ALA A 29 9.90 17.32 5.01
N GLY A 30 9.82 18.55 5.52
CA GLY A 30 10.75 19.63 5.19
C GLY A 30 11.95 19.63 6.14
N THR A 31 13.15 19.76 5.60
CA THR A 31 14.39 19.66 6.37
C THR A 31 15.15 20.98 6.49
N SER A 32 16.08 21.05 7.44
CA SER A 32 16.93 22.23 7.67
C SER A 32 17.95 22.50 6.58
N THR A 33 18.19 21.55 5.69
CA THR A 33 19.05 21.73 4.52
C THR A 33 18.30 22.25 3.31
N GLY A 34 16.98 22.49 3.43
CA GLY A 34 16.12 22.90 2.33
C GLY A 34 15.66 21.75 1.42
N THR A 35 15.98 20.50 1.79
CA THR A 35 15.52 19.30 1.06
C THR A 35 14.14 18.87 1.53
N ILE A 36 13.41 18.15 0.67
CA ILE A 36 12.10 17.57 0.97
C ILE A 36 12.21 16.05 0.91
N LEU A 37 11.78 15.40 1.99
CA LEU A 37 11.73 13.94 2.08
C LEU A 37 10.33 13.44 1.74
N PHE A 38 10.26 12.37 0.96
CA PHE A 38 9.01 11.67 0.63
C PHE A 38 9.04 10.23 1.17
N GLY A 39 8.13 9.94 2.09
CA GLY A 39 7.87 8.61 2.62
C GLY A 39 6.55 8.04 2.11
N HIS A 40 6.45 6.72 2.09
CA HIS A 40 5.20 6.02 1.84
C HIS A 40 5.11 4.81 2.76
N ILE A 41 3.89 4.45 3.16
CA ILE A 41 3.65 3.29 4.00
C ILE A 41 3.82 2.03 3.15
N ILE A 42 4.70 1.14 3.61
CA ILE A 42 4.94 -0.19 3.06
C ILE A 42 4.94 -1.20 4.21
N GLU A 43 5.00 -2.49 3.88
CA GLU A 43 5.01 -3.60 4.83
C GLU A 43 3.80 -3.65 5.78
N ARG A 44 2.70 -2.97 5.44
CA ARG A 44 1.42 -3.21 6.09
C ARG A 44 1.02 -4.65 5.81
N GLU A 45 0.79 -5.42 6.87
CA GLU A 45 0.45 -6.84 6.81
C GLU A 45 -0.90 -7.07 7.47
N LEU A 46 -1.78 -7.81 6.79
CA LEU A 46 -3.00 -8.35 7.35
C LEU A 46 -3.05 -9.85 7.13
N ARG A 47 -3.57 -10.57 8.12
CA ARG A 47 -3.76 -12.01 8.07
C ARG A 47 -5.22 -12.33 8.37
N ASN A 48 -5.81 -13.15 7.53
CA ASN A 48 -7.13 -13.72 7.76
C ASN A 48 -7.10 -15.21 7.44
N ARG A 49 -7.32 -16.05 8.45
CA ARG A 49 -7.20 -17.52 8.35
C ARG A 49 -5.84 -17.95 7.76
N ASN A 50 -5.86 -18.53 6.56
CA ASN A 50 -4.70 -19.05 5.85
C ASN A 50 -4.10 -18.02 4.90
N LEU A 51 -4.79 -16.90 4.66
CA LEU A 51 -4.32 -15.83 3.79
C LEU A 51 -3.54 -14.80 4.58
N LYS A 52 -2.44 -14.36 4.00
CA LYS A 52 -1.64 -13.23 4.45
C LYS A 52 -1.41 -12.30 3.27
N ALA A 53 -1.74 -11.03 3.43
CA ALA A 53 -1.49 -10.00 2.43
C ALA A 53 -0.50 -8.97 3.00
N VAL A 54 0.45 -8.53 2.17
CA VAL A 54 1.47 -7.56 2.54
C VAL A 54 1.60 -6.50 1.46
N THR A 55 1.58 -5.23 1.83
CA THR A 55 1.90 -4.13 0.90
C THR A 55 3.40 -4.08 0.64
N ALA A 56 3.84 -4.50 -0.55
CA ALA A 56 5.26 -4.49 -0.91
C ALA A 56 5.71 -3.14 -1.50
N GLY A 57 4.78 -2.34 -2.02
CA GLY A 57 5.06 -1.02 -2.56
C GLY A 57 3.79 -0.22 -2.80
N ARG A 58 3.92 0.95 -3.44
CA ARG A 58 2.78 1.86 -3.68
C ARG A 58 1.66 1.27 -4.55
N LYS A 59 1.99 0.27 -5.37
CA LYS A 59 1.09 -0.34 -6.35
C LYS A 59 1.14 -1.87 -6.33
N THR A 60 1.70 -2.47 -5.27
CA THR A 60 1.95 -3.91 -5.25
C THR A 60 1.54 -4.49 -3.90
N ILE A 61 0.71 -5.54 -3.94
CA ILE A 61 0.34 -6.37 -2.78
C ILE A 61 0.80 -7.79 -3.03
N LEU A 62 1.50 -8.37 -2.07
CA LEU A 62 1.84 -9.79 -2.04
C LEU A 62 0.75 -10.53 -1.27
N LEU A 63 0.05 -11.44 -1.94
CA LEU A 63 -0.91 -12.35 -1.32
C LEU A 63 -0.24 -13.72 -1.14
N HIS A 64 -0.38 -14.29 0.04
CA HIS A 64 0.22 -15.56 0.42
C HIS A 64 -0.87 -16.47 0.98
N ASP A 65 -1.06 -17.63 0.37
CA ASP A 65 -1.77 -18.73 1.00
C ASP A 65 -0.77 -19.60 1.76
N ILE A 66 -0.89 -19.62 3.08
CA ILE A 66 0.02 -20.34 3.97
C ILE A 66 -0.15 -21.86 3.82
N VAL A 67 -1.37 -22.34 3.54
CA VAL A 67 -1.69 -23.76 3.45
C VAL A 67 -1.32 -24.29 2.08
N ALA A 68 -1.74 -23.61 1.01
CA ALA A 68 -1.38 -23.98 -0.36
C ALA A 68 0.09 -23.66 -0.70
N ARG A 69 0.77 -22.87 0.15
CA ARG A 69 2.13 -22.35 -0.06
C ARG A 69 2.28 -21.57 -1.36
N THR A 70 1.19 -20.97 -1.84
CA THR A 70 1.20 -20.12 -3.02
C THR A 70 1.54 -18.69 -2.63
N LYS A 71 2.14 -17.97 -3.57
CA LYS A 71 2.46 -16.55 -3.45
C LYS A 71 2.07 -15.89 -4.75
N ASP A 72 1.19 -14.91 -4.67
CA ASP A 72 0.69 -14.14 -5.79
C ASP A 72 1.08 -12.68 -5.61
N THR A 73 1.70 -12.10 -6.64
CA THR A 73 2.03 -10.68 -6.68
C THR A 73 0.95 -9.95 -7.46
N LEU A 74 0.21 -9.08 -6.79
CA LEU A 74 -0.85 -8.27 -7.39
C LEU A 74 -0.31 -6.88 -7.68
N ASP A 75 -0.12 -6.58 -8.95
CA ASP A 75 0.31 -5.25 -9.42
C ASP A 75 -0.87 -4.44 -9.94
N PHE A 76 -0.97 -3.20 -9.47
CA PHE A 76 -2.03 -2.27 -9.80
C PHE A 76 -1.49 -1.17 -10.73
N SER A 77 -2.34 -0.69 -11.65
CA SER A 77 -2.00 0.45 -12.51
C SER A 77 -1.82 1.75 -11.71
N GLU A 78 -2.49 1.85 -10.57
CA GLU A 78 -2.60 3.04 -9.74
C GLU A 78 -2.14 2.82 -8.30
N ARG A 79 -1.98 3.93 -7.54
CA ARG A 79 -1.62 3.86 -6.13
C ARG A 79 -2.74 3.20 -5.32
N ILE A 80 -2.36 2.28 -4.44
CA ILE A 80 -3.25 1.71 -3.45
C ILE A 80 -3.50 2.76 -2.36
N ILE A 81 -4.77 3.13 -2.17
CA ILE A 81 -5.21 4.07 -1.15
C ILE A 81 -5.52 3.32 0.15
N LYS A 82 -6.27 2.22 0.03
CA LYS A 82 -6.67 1.39 1.16
C LYS A 82 -6.92 -0.03 0.68
N TRP A 83 -6.76 -1.00 1.57
CA TRP A 83 -7.13 -2.37 1.29
C TRP A 83 -7.47 -3.11 2.58
N GLU A 84 -8.30 -4.14 2.50
CA GLU A 84 -8.65 -4.99 3.64
C GLU A 84 -8.73 -6.45 3.19
N LEU A 85 -8.36 -7.36 4.11
CA LEU A 85 -8.40 -8.81 3.89
C LEU A 85 -9.33 -9.44 4.92
N GLY A 86 -10.40 -10.09 4.45
CA GLY A 86 -11.44 -10.62 5.33
C GLY A 86 -12.39 -11.53 4.57
N TYR A 87 -13.00 -12.50 5.26
CA TYR A 87 -14.08 -13.35 4.71
C TYR A 87 -13.76 -13.98 3.33
N GLY A 88 -12.51 -14.38 3.10
CA GLY A 88 -12.05 -14.98 1.83
C GLY A 88 -11.93 -14.01 0.66
N HIS A 89 -11.94 -12.70 0.94
CA HIS A 89 -11.82 -11.64 -0.04
C HIS A 89 -10.69 -10.68 0.33
N LEU A 90 -9.96 -10.23 -0.69
CA LEU A 90 -9.05 -9.09 -0.61
C LEU A 90 -9.69 -7.95 -1.40
N VAL A 91 -10.04 -6.87 -0.71
CA VAL A 91 -10.61 -5.66 -1.33
C VAL A 91 -9.55 -4.60 -1.36
N VAL A 92 -9.25 -4.06 -2.54
CA VAL A 92 -8.20 -3.06 -2.77
C VAL A 92 -8.82 -1.84 -3.44
N ALA A 93 -8.79 -0.70 -2.77
CA ALA A 93 -9.16 0.59 -3.33
C ALA A 93 -7.92 1.30 -3.83
N THR A 94 -7.87 1.57 -5.13
CA THR A 94 -6.90 2.45 -5.77
C THR A 94 -7.48 3.86 -5.90
N SER A 95 -6.74 4.76 -6.55
CA SER A 95 -7.19 6.13 -6.82
C SER A 95 -8.54 6.20 -7.55
N HIS A 96 -8.75 5.40 -8.59
CA HIS A 96 -9.98 5.46 -9.40
C HIS A 96 -10.75 4.15 -9.46
N GLN A 97 -10.27 3.06 -8.85
CA GLN A 97 -10.92 1.75 -8.97
C GLN A 97 -10.93 1.00 -7.64
N VAL A 98 -11.91 0.12 -7.49
CA VAL A 98 -11.96 -0.86 -6.41
C VAL A 98 -11.88 -2.25 -7.03
N HIS A 99 -10.88 -3.01 -6.60
CA HIS A 99 -10.60 -4.38 -7.02
C HIS A 99 -11.00 -5.34 -5.90
N ILE A 100 -11.84 -6.31 -6.21
CA ILE A 100 -12.29 -7.34 -5.26
C ILE A 100 -11.77 -8.69 -5.76
N PHE A 101 -10.85 -9.26 -5.00
CA PHE A 101 -10.26 -10.56 -5.27
C PHE A 101 -10.90 -11.61 -4.37
N ASN A 102 -11.24 -12.77 -4.94
CA ASN A 102 -11.65 -13.94 -4.19
C ASN A 102 -10.46 -14.89 -4.00
N GLU A 103 -10.32 -15.47 -2.81
CA GLU A 103 -9.21 -16.38 -2.47
C GLU A 103 -9.11 -17.62 -3.39
N ASN A 104 -10.22 -18.06 -3.96
CA ASN A 104 -10.26 -19.22 -4.85
C ASN A 104 -10.02 -18.85 -6.33
N TYR A 105 -10.20 -17.58 -6.70
CA TYR A 105 -10.19 -17.10 -8.08
C TYR A 105 -9.44 -15.77 -8.22
N ILE A 106 -8.18 -15.76 -7.80
CA ILE A 106 -7.34 -14.56 -7.72
C ILE A 106 -7.13 -13.88 -9.09
N ASN A 107 -7.15 -14.65 -10.18
CA ASN A 107 -6.89 -14.17 -11.55
C ASN A 107 -8.08 -13.44 -12.19
N THR A 108 -9.27 -13.51 -11.60
CA THR A 108 -10.49 -12.91 -12.14
C THR A 108 -11.13 -11.96 -11.13
N PRO A 109 -10.48 -10.82 -10.82
CA PRO A 109 -11.04 -9.85 -9.88
C PRO A 109 -12.29 -9.18 -10.44
N ILE A 110 -13.19 -8.79 -9.54
CA ILE A 110 -14.26 -7.85 -9.86
C ILE A 110 -13.67 -6.44 -9.75
N ILE A 111 -13.79 -5.66 -10.81
CA ILE A 111 -13.28 -4.28 -10.87
C ILE A 111 -14.48 -3.34 -10.94
N VAL A 112 -14.55 -2.39 -10.02
CA VAL A 112 -15.57 -1.35 -9.96
C VAL A 112 -14.89 -0.01 -10.12
N ASP A 113 -15.28 0.77 -11.12
CA ASP A 113 -14.78 2.13 -11.28
C ASP A 113 -15.33 3.03 -10.16
N GLY A 114 -14.42 3.70 -9.47
CA GLY A 114 -14.73 4.75 -8.51
C GLY A 114 -15.19 6.00 -9.24
N ARG A 115 -16.26 6.63 -8.74
CA ARG A 115 -16.64 7.96 -9.24
C ARG A 115 -15.62 8.97 -8.73
N ALA A 116 -15.04 9.76 -9.64
CA ALA A 116 -14.37 10.98 -9.24
C ALA A 116 -15.36 11.82 -8.43
N GLU A 117 -14.97 12.23 -7.22
CA GLU A 117 -15.78 13.17 -6.45
C GLU A 117 -16.06 14.40 -7.32
N ILE A 118 -17.35 14.72 -7.43
CA ILE A 118 -17.83 15.93 -8.09
C ILE A 118 -17.29 17.09 -7.25
N LYS A 119 -16.45 17.91 -7.87
CA LYS A 119 -15.81 19.07 -7.27
C LYS A 119 -16.82 20.12 -6.82
#